data_AF-A0A7X7TML7-F1
#
_entry.id   AF-A0A7X7TML7-F1
#
_cell.length_a   1.000
_cell.length_b   1.000
_cell.length_c   1.000
_cell.angle_alpha   90.00
_cell.angle_beta   90.00
_cell.angle_gamma   90.00
#
_symmetry.space_group_name_H-M   'P 1'
#
loop_
_entity.id
_entity.type
_entity.pdbx_description
1 polymer ?
#
loop_
_entity_poly.entity_id
_entity_poly.type
_entity_poly.pdbx_seq_one_letter_code
_entity_poly.pdbx_strand_id
1 'polypeptide(L)'
;MIYRFLILSDEVENFKREIKIDADATFYDLYKAIIDCTGYSDKEMASFVLCDDNWRKEMEITLVKMDTSSDEDSYSMEECVLSDYLEEEKQKLMFVFDYFTERALYMELSEIIPG
;
A
#
# COMPACT_ATOMS: atom_id res chain seq x y z
N MET A 1 -7.93 -6.06 14.48
CA MET A 1 -6.55 -5.97 15.03
C MET A 1 -5.96 -4.65 14.58
N ILE A 2 -4.86 -4.14 15.15
CA ILE A 2 -4.23 -2.90 14.64
C ILE A 2 -2.94 -3.24 13.89
N TYR A 3 -2.88 -2.86 12.63
CA TYR A 3 -1.67 -2.94 11.81
C TYR A 3 -0.82 -1.69 12.00
N ARG A 4 0.49 -1.89 12.14
CA ARG A 4 1.47 -0.81 12.10
C ARG A 4 2.32 -0.94 10.86
N PHE A 5 2.19 0.01 9.95
CA PHE A 5 3.06 0.15 8.80
C PHE A 5 4.23 1.08 9.09
N LEU A 6 5.43 0.64 8.73
CA LEU A 6 6.60 1.48 8.60
C LEU A 6 6.74 1.91 7.14
N ILE A 7 6.88 3.20 6.88
CA ILE A 7 6.95 3.77 5.54
C ILE A 7 8.26 4.54 5.37
N LEU A 8 8.97 4.25 4.30
CA LEU A 8 10.25 4.81 3.92
C LEU A 8 10.17 5.37 2.49
N SER A 9 11.00 6.36 2.20
CA SER A 9 11.20 6.90 0.85
C SER A 9 12.68 6.81 0.53
N ASP A 10 13.01 6.35 -0.67
CA ASP A 10 14.36 6.33 -1.21
C ASP A 10 14.78 7.71 -1.77
N GLU A 11 13.81 8.52 -2.19
CA GLU A 11 14.04 9.87 -2.71
C GLU A 11 14.36 10.91 -1.63
N VAL A 12 13.90 10.70 -0.39
CA VAL A 12 14.01 11.68 0.70
C VAL A 12 14.81 11.09 1.87
N GLU A 13 16.02 11.62 2.07
CA GLU A 13 16.87 11.20 3.19
C GLU A 13 16.16 11.39 4.54
N ASN A 14 16.27 10.37 5.40
CA ASN A 14 15.64 10.33 6.72
C ASN A 14 14.10 10.40 6.72
N PHE A 15 13.45 10.14 5.58
CA PHE A 15 12.00 10.00 5.55
C PHE A 15 11.57 8.71 6.25
N LYS A 16 10.82 8.87 7.34
CA LYS A 16 10.19 7.78 8.07
C LYS A 16 8.79 8.21 8.50
N ARG A 17 7.79 7.39 8.21
CA ARG A 17 6.44 7.53 8.76
C ARG A 17 5.98 6.21 9.34
N GLU A 18 5.13 6.29 10.36
CA GLU A 18 4.43 5.15 10.91
C GLU A 18 2.94 5.42 10.82
N ILE A 19 2.20 4.49 10.23
CA ILE A 19 0.74 4.53 10.15
C ILE A 19 0.19 3.36 10.95
N LYS A 20 -0.78 3.66 11.81
CA LYS A 20 -1.58 2.64 12.49
C LYS A 20 -2.98 2.67 11.92
N ILE A 21 -3.47 1.51 11.53
CA ILE A 21 -4.79 1.36 10.92
C ILE A 21 -5.43 0.05 11.37
N ASP A 22 -6.76 -0.01 11.35
CA ASP A 22 -7.45 -1.27 11.62
C ASP A 22 -7.15 -2.29 10.50
N ALA A 23 -6.94 -3.55 10.88
CA ALA A 23 -6.76 -4.64 9.94
C ALA A 23 -8.01 -4.87 9.06
N ASP A 24 -9.19 -4.49 9.56
CA ASP A 24 -10.46 -4.57 8.83
C ASP A 24 -10.68 -3.37 7.89
N ALA A 25 -9.74 -2.41 7.84
CA ALA A 25 -9.79 -1.30 6.90
C ALA A 25 -9.38 -1.74 5.49
N THR A 26 -9.77 -0.94 4.49
CA THR A 26 -9.41 -1.20 3.09
C THR A 26 -8.05 -0.65 2.73
N PHE A 27 -7.49 -1.11 1.60
CA PHE A 27 -6.32 -0.46 1.01
C PHE A 27 -6.61 1.00 0.63
N TYR A 28 -7.86 1.35 0.33
CA TYR A 28 -8.25 2.74 0.08
C TYR A 28 -8.13 3.60 1.34
N ASP A 29 -8.51 3.09 2.51
CA ASP A 29 -8.33 3.79 3.79
C ASP A 29 -6.84 4.03 4.09
N LEU A 30 -5.99 3.03 3.80
CA LEU A 30 -4.54 3.18 3.92
C LEU A 30 -4.00 4.22 2.95
N TYR A 31 -4.45 4.23 1.69
CA TYR A 31 -4.13 5.26 0.71
C TYR A 31 -4.48 6.65 1.23
N LYS A 32 -5.69 6.85 1.73
CA LYS A 32 -6.13 8.14 2.31
C LYS A 32 -5.22 8.56 3.47
N ALA A 33 -4.88 7.64 4.37
CA ALA A 33 -3.96 7.92 5.48
C ALA A 33 -2.56 8.34 5.02
N ILE A 34 -2.03 7.71 3.95
CA ILE A 34 -0.73 8.09 3.37
C ILE A 34 -0.82 9.49 2.75
N ILE A 35 -1.83 9.76 1.92
CA ILE A 35 -2.03 11.07 1.30
C ILE A 35 -2.15 12.17 2.37
N ASP A 36 -2.97 11.95 3.40
CA ASP A 36 -3.19 12.93 4.46
C ASP A 36 -1.90 13.23 5.26
N CYS A 37 -1.05 12.23 5.50
CA CYS A 37 0.20 12.42 6.26
C CYS A 37 1.39 12.90 5.43
N THR A 38 1.37 12.71 4.12
CA THR A 38 2.44 13.12 3.18
C THR A 38 2.16 14.44 2.49
N GLY A 39 0.88 14.80 2.33
CA GLY A 39 0.44 15.94 1.53
C GLY A 39 0.61 15.72 0.02
N TYR A 40 0.74 14.46 -0.43
CA TYR A 40 0.81 14.13 -1.85
C TYR A 40 -0.53 14.41 -2.55
N SER A 41 -0.48 14.58 -3.87
CA SER A 41 -1.67 14.84 -4.68
C SER A 41 -2.55 13.59 -4.75
N ASP A 42 -3.85 13.73 -4.50
CA ASP A 42 -4.84 12.67 -4.65
C ASP A 42 -5.36 12.53 -6.10
N LYS A 43 -4.80 13.29 -7.03
CA LYS A 43 -5.24 13.33 -8.43
C LYS A 43 -4.52 12.36 -9.36
N GLU A 44 -3.44 11.75 -8.86
CA GLU A 44 -2.60 10.84 -9.62
C GLU A 44 -3.07 9.39 -9.46
N MET A 45 -2.73 8.54 -10.44
CA MET A 45 -2.94 7.10 -10.33
C MET A 45 -2.00 6.52 -9.26
N ALA A 46 -2.52 5.61 -8.44
CA ALA A 46 -1.74 4.95 -7.41
C ALA A 46 -2.06 3.46 -7.32
N SER A 47 -1.10 2.68 -6.82
CA SER A 47 -1.28 1.27 -6.47
C SER A 47 -0.48 0.86 -5.25
N PHE A 48 -0.95 -0.19 -4.59
CA PHE A 48 -0.15 -0.97 -3.67
C PHE A 48 0.35 -2.22 -4.39
N VAL A 49 1.66 -2.43 -4.36
CA VAL A 49 2.31 -3.62 -4.87
C VAL A 49 2.73 -4.46 -3.67
N LEU A 50 2.16 -5.65 -3.51
CA LEU A 50 2.62 -6.61 -2.52
C LEU A 50 3.84 -7.32 -3.07
N CYS A 51 4.85 -7.49 -2.22
CA CYS A 51 6.16 -7.96 -2.63
C CYS A 51 6.62 -9.18 -1.84
N ASP A 52 7.43 -10.00 -2.52
CA ASP A 52 8.24 -11.02 -1.86
C ASP A 52 9.37 -10.38 -1.02
N ASP A 53 10.15 -11.23 -0.36
CA ASP A 53 11.30 -10.80 0.44
C ASP A 53 12.38 -10.03 -0.34
N ASN A 54 12.39 -10.18 -1.66
CA ASN A 54 13.33 -9.57 -2.59
C ASN A 54 12.75 -8.31 -3.28
N TRP A 55 11.65 -7.75 -2.76
CA TRP A 55 10.94 -6.58 -3.33
C TRP A 55 10.41 -6.83 -4.76
N ARG A 56 10.14 -8.09 -5.12
CA ARG A 56 9.54 -8.42 -6.41
C ARG A 56 8.03 -8.44 -6.28
N LYS A 57 7.35 -7.81 -7.24
CA LYS A 57 5.89 -7.77 -7.33
C LYS A 57 5.31 -9.19 -7.37
N GLU A 58 4.46 -9.49 -6.41
CA GLU A 58 3.58 -10.67 -6.41
C GLU A 58 2.16 -10.29 -6.83
N MET A 59 1.68 -9.16 -6.33
CA MET A 59 0.31 -8.69 -6.55
C MET A 59 0.26 -7.17 -6.64
N GLU A 60 -0.72 -6.64 -7.37
CA GLU A 60 -0.98 -5.20 -7.43
C GLU A 60 -2.46 -4.90 -7.18
N ILE A 61 -2.71 -3.93 -6.31
CA ILE A 61 -4.04 -3.42 -5.93
C ILE A 61 -4.09 -1.95 -6.36
N THR A 62 -4.99 -1.64 -7.28
CA THR A 62 -5.04 -0.34 -7.98
C THR A 62 -6.08 0.60 -7.39
N LEU A 63 -5.81 1.91 -7.41
CA LEU A 63 -6.73 2.93 -6.89
C LEU A 63 -8.05 2.97 -7.70
N VAL A 64 -7.94 2.86 -9.01
CA VAL A 64 -9.08 2.82 -9.94
C VAL A 64 -9.06 1.48 -10.64
N LYS A 65 -10.19 0.77 -10.63
CA LYS A 65 -10.36 -0.51 -11.31
C LYS A 65 -9.93 -0.35 -12.77
N MET A 66 -8.85 -1.02 -13.16
CA MET A 66 -8.45 -1.07 -14.55
C MET A 66 -9.41 -2.00 -15.29
N ASP A 67 -10.00 -1.50 -16.38
CA ASP A 67 -10.82 -2.29 -17.30
C ASP A 67 -9.86 -3.14 -18.15
N THR A 68 -9.45 -4.29 -17.60
CA THR A 68 -8.62 -5.25 -18.31
C THR A 68 -9.52 -6.05 -19.26
N SER A 69 -9.15 -6.10 -20.54
CA SER A 69 -9.91 -6.78 -21.60
C SER A 69 -9.88 -8.32 -21.52
N SER A 70 -9.43 -8.87 -20.40
CA SER A 70 -9.23 -10.30 -20.12
C SER A 70 -9.71 -10.61 -18.71
N ASP A 71 -10.11 -11.87 -18.46
CA ASP A 71 -10.46 -12.49 -17.17
C ASP A 71 -9.39 -12.38 -16.05
N GLU A 72 -8.49 -11.39 -16.08
CA GLU A 72 -7.62 -11.08 -14.95
C GLU A 72 -8.42 -10.36 -13.86
N ASP A 73 -8.36 -10.89 -12.64
CA ASP A 73 -8.95 -10.28 -11.46
C ASP A 73 -8.36 -8.87 -11.26
N SER A 74 -9.20 -7.85 -11.45
CA SER A 74 -8.85 -6.46 -11.22
C SER A 74 -9.11 -6.11 -9.75
N TYR A 75 -8.03 -6.04 -8.96
CA TYR A 75 -8.08 -5.70 -7.54
C TYR A 75 -8.11 -4.19 -7.35
N SER A 76 -9.19 -3.69 -6.76
CA SER A 76 -9.38 -2.27 -6.45
C SER A 76 -9.16 -2.00 -4.97
N MET A 77 -8.54 -0.86 -4.64
CA MET A 77 -8.27 -0.46 -3.26
C MET A 77 -9.54 -0.38 -2.39
N GLU A 78 -10.70 -0.07 -2.98
CA GLU A 78 -11.98 0.01 -2.27
C GLU A 78 -12.55 -1.37 -1.90
N GLU A 79 -12.26 -2.41 -2.68
CA GLU A 79 -12.79 -3.75 -2.49
C GLU A 79 -11.85 -4.66 -1.66
N CYS A 80 -10.57 -4.30 -1.57
CA CYS A 80 -9.56 -5.10 -0.87
C CYS A 80 -9.41 -4.66 0.60
N VAL A 81 -9.73 -5.57 1.53
CA VAL A 81 -9.50 -5.38 2.98
C VAL A 81 -8.08 -5.79 3.35
N LEU A 82 -7.39 -5.02 4.20
CA LEU A 82 -5.98 -5.26 4.53
C LEU A 82 -5.72 -6.68 5.07
N SER A 83 -6.56 -7.16 5.99
CA SER A 83 -6.42 -8.50 6.59
C SER A 83 -6.57 -9.66 5.62
N ASP A 84 -7.21 -9.46 4.46
CA ASP A 84 -7.40 -10.52 3.46
C ASP A 84 -6.12 -10.79 2.65
N TYR A 85 -5.17 -9.84 2.68
CA TYR A 85 -3.93 -9.91 1.88
C TYR A 85 -2.66 -9.81 2.73
N LEU A 86 -2.77 -9.34 3.97
CA LEU A 86 -1.66 -9.18 4.90
C LEU A 86 -1.95 -9.96 6.17
N GLU A 87 -1.19 -11.03 6.38
CA GLU A 87 -1.39 -12.02 7.45
C GLU A 87 -0.19 -12.08 8.41
N GLU A 88 1.00 -11.63 7.98
CA GLU A 88 2.25 -11.79 8.72
C GLU A 88 3.00 -10.46 8.88
N GLU A 89 3.67 -10.32 10.03
CA GLU A 89 4.63 -9.24 10.23
C GLU A 89 5.79 -9.36 9.23
N LYS A 90 6.40 -8.23 8.88
CA LYS A 90 7.47 -8.09 7.89
C LYS A 90 7.08 -8.23 6.42
N GLN A 91 5.79 -8.44 6.11
CA GLN A 91 5.32 -8.34 4.74
C GLN A 91 5.64 -6.96 4.14
N LYS A 92 6.15 -6.98 2.90
CA LYS A 92 6.65 -5.82 2.18
C LYS A 92 5.63 -5.37 1.15
N LEU A 93 5.44 -4.06 1.06
CA LEU A 93 4.61 -3.45 0.05
C LEU A 93 5.29 -2.20 -0.52
N MET A 94 5.04 -1.90 -1.78
CA MET A 94 5.37 -0.60 -2.36
C MET A 94 4.09 0.17 -2.63
N PHE A 95 4.02 1.43 -2.20
CA PHE A 95 2.96 2.34 -2.59
C PHE A 95 3.45 3.20 -3.75
N VAL A 96 3.04 2.86 -4.97
CA VAL A 96 3.37 3.60 -6.19
C VAL A 96 2.35 4.74 -6.32
N PHE A 97 2.83 5.98 -6.39
CA PHE A 97 1.96 7.16 -6.46
C PHE A 97 2.25 8.07 -7.67
N ASP A 98 3.23 7.72 -8.49
CA ASP A 98 3.50 8.33 -9.79
C ASP A 98 4.11 7.28 -10.73
N TYR A 99 3.31 6.79 -11.68
CA TYR A 99 3.76 5.80 -12.67
C TYR A 99 4.64 6.39 -13.78
N PHE A 100 4.57 7.69 -14.03
CA PHE A 100 5.37 8.32 -15.09
C PHE A 100 6.83 8.44 -14.69
N THR A 101 7.07 8.65 -13.40
CA THR A 101 8.42 8.77 -12.82
C THR A 101 8.79 7.61 -11.91
N GLU A 102 7.94 6.57 -11.85
CA GLU A 102 8.12 5.33 -11.07
C GLU A 102 8.39 5.58 -9.58
N ARG A 103 7.73 6.60 -9.01
CA ARG A 103 7.94 6.99 -7.60
C ARG A 103 7.11 6.13 -6.68
N ALA A 104 7.75 5.62 -5.64
CA ALA A 104 7.13 4.75 -4.68
C ALA A 104 7.58 5.06 -3.25
N LEU A 105 6.72 4.71 -2.29
CA LEU A 105 7.11 4.54 -0.89
C LEU A 105 7.28 3.06 -0.59
N TYR A 106 8.34 2.73 0.15
CA TYR A 106 8.62 1.38 0.62
C TYR A 106 7.97 1.17 1.97
N MET A 107 7.16 0.13 2.10
CA MET A 107 6.35 -0.14 3.27
C MET A 107 6.61 -1.54 3.84
N GLU A 108 6.58 -1.66 5.16
CA GLU A 108 6.64 -2.92 5.88
C GLU A 108 5.49 -2.98 6.90
N LEU A 109 4.73 -4.07 6.94
CA LEU A 109 3.83 -4.38 8.05
C LEU A 109 4.67 -4.75 9.27
N SER A 110 5.10 -3.74 10.01
CA SER A 110 6.13 -3.86 11.04
C SER A 110 5.65 -4.59 12.30
N GLU A 111 4.38 -4.45 12.67
CA GLU A 111 3.75 -5.10 13.82
C GLU A 111 2.26 -5.37 13.55
N ILE A 112 1.75 -6.50 14.03
CA ILE A 112 0.31 -6.79 14.15
C ILE A 112 -0.05 -6.80 15.64
N ILE A 113 -0.80 -5.79 16.07
CA ILE A 113 -1.13 -5.59 17.48
C ILE A 113 -2.51 -6.20 17.77
N PRO A 114 -2.59 -7.31 18.54
CA PRO A 114 -3.87 -7.86 18.98
C PRO A 114 -4.53 -6.92 20.01
N GLY A 115 -5.86 -6.92 20.02
CA GLY A 115 -6.66 -6.14 20.97
C GLY A 115 -6.73 -6.76 22.36
#